data_AF-A0AAW2T510-F1
#
_entry.id   AF-A0AAW2T510-F1
#
_cell.length_a   1.000
_cell.length_b   1.000
_cell.length_c   1.000
_cell.angle_alpha   90.00
_cell.angle_beta   90.00
_cell.angle_gamma   90.00
#
_symmetry.space_group_name_H-M   'P 1'
#
loop_
_entity.id
_entity.type
_entity.pdbx_description
1 polymer ?
#
loop_
_entity_poly.entity_id
_entity_poly.type
_entity_poly.pdbx_seq_one_letter_code
_entity_poly.pdbx_strand_id
1 'polypeptide(L)'
;MLPDMNSTASEGDESQRNGDDGINNKSSSEDLHNNSINNQDLKRKRFHRHTLEQIQEMEAFFKQHPHPNNNQRKELSDKLGLEPLQVKFWFQNKRTQLKTWHERHKNSCFRTENNKLRAENMRCKEALSNARCRACGRAIAVAQMSSNEHCLRVENAQLREQIEYVATILAKFVGKSLADEAITPSSTTSPTIDTEVVRNLKGKQKNEE
;
A
#
# COMPACT_ATOMS: atom_id res chain seq x y z
N MET A 1 -4.03 -30.52 6.89
CA MET A 1 -3.04 -30.58 7.97
C MET A 1 -2.76 -29.16 8.43
N LEU A 2 -3.11 -28.82 9.67
CA LEU A 2 -2.79 -27.53 10.29
C LEU A 2 -1.39 -27.65 10.91
N PRO A 3 -0.45 -26.71 10.70
CA PRO A 3 0.88 -26.80 11.28
C PRO A 3 0.84 -26.51 12.79
N ASP A 4 1.56 -27.34 13.54
CA ASP A 4 1.71 -27.27 14.99
C ASP A 4 2.35 -25.95 15.43
N MET A 5 1.77 -25.34 16.46
CA MET A 5 2.21 -24.09 17.06
C MET A 5 3.05 -24.43 18.30
N ASN A 6 4.35 -24.66 18.13
CA ASN A 6 5.27 -24.66 19.27
C ASN A 6 6.53 -23.82 19.02
N SER A 7 6.68 -22.81 19.89
CA SER A 7 7.89 -22.13 20.37
C SER A 7 9.14 -22.06 19.49
N THR A 8 9.43 -20.86 18.99
CA THR A 8 10.79 -20.31 19.01
C THR A 8 10.72 -18.80 19.26
N ALA A 9 11.24 -18.38 20.41
CA ALA A 9 11.56 -17.00 20.71
C ALA A 9 12.83 -16.59 19.94
N SER A 10 12.82 -15.39 19.35
CA SER A 10 14.04 -14.61 19.12
C SER A 10 13.68 -13.15 18.88
N GLU A 11 14.48 -12.30 19.50
CA GLU A 11 14.29 -10.89 19.85
C GLU A 11 14.33 -9.91 18.68
N GLY A 12 13.80 -8.71 18.95
CA GLY A 12 14.24 -7.45 18.34
C GLY A 12 13.35 -6.91 17.22
N ASP A 13 12.49 -5.94 17.53
CA ASP A 13 12.63 -4.56 17.00
C ASP A 13 11.52 -3.68 17.58
N GLU A 14 11.94 -2.69 18.37
CA GLU A 14 11.10 -1.71 19.04
C GLU A 14 10.96 -0.50 18.11
N SER A 15 9.76 -0.20 17.64
CA SER A 15 9.48 1.06 16.96
C SER A 15 8.06 1.53 17.26
N GLN A 16 8.02 2.55 18.10
CA GLN A 16 6.87 3.39 18.42
C GLN A 16 6.10 3.80 17.17
N ARG A 17 4.77 3.77 17.25
CA ARG A 17 3.89 4.70 16.53
C ARG A 17 2.52 4.77 17.21
N ASN A 18 2.25 5.96 17.72
CA ASN A 18 1.01 6.41 18.32
C ASN A 18 -0.13 6.37 17.28
N GLY A 19 -1.29 5.85 17.68
CA GLY A 19 -2.55 5.90 16.94
C GLY A 19 -3.68 6.12 17.93
N ASP A 20 -4.26 7.31 17.87
CA ASP A 20 -5.35 7.83 18.69
C ASP A 20 -6.70 7.25 18.21
N ASP A 21 -7.36 6.44 19.05
CA ASP A 21 -8.68 5.84 18.79
C ASP A 21 -9.78 6.69 19.44
N GLY A 22 -10.33 7.65 18.68
CA GLY A 22 -11.50 8.42 19.07
C GLY A 22 -12.81 7.82 18.56
N ILE A 23 -13.41 6.87 19.30
CA ILE A 23 -14.80 6.45 19.08
C ILE A 23 -15.66 6.85 20.28
N ASN A 24 -16.42 7.93 20.07
CA ASN A 24 -17.40 8.50 20.98
C ASN A 24 -18.68 7.66 21.00
N ASN A 25 -18.88 6.85 22.04
CA ASN A 25 -20.17 6.18 22.30
C ASN A 25 -20.87 6.86 23.48
N LYS A 26 -21.86 7.69 23.13
CA LYS A 26 -22.77 8.35 24.05
C LYS A 26 -23.88 7.36 24.43
N SER A 27 -23.89 6.87 25.67
CA SER A 27 -25.03 6.15 26.24
C SER A 27 -25.50 6.87 27.49
N SER A 28 -26.78 7.22 27.44
CA SER A 28 -27.57 7.94 28.41
C SER A 28 -27.96 7.01 29.56
N SER A 29 -27.70 7.43 30.80
CA SER A 29 -28.55 7.07 31.94
C SER A 29 -28.26 8.04 33.07
N GLU A 30 -29.25 8.89 33.35
CA GLU A 30 -29.34 9.63 34.62
C GLU A 30 -29.82 8.65 35.69
N ASP A 31 -29.16 8.63 36.85
CA ASP A 31 -29.80 8.43 38.16
C ASP A 31 -28.76 8.77 39.26
N LEU A 32 -29.12 9.75 40.07
CA LEU A 32 -28.31 10.33 41.15
C LEU A 32 -28.52 9.56 42.45
N HIS A 33 -27.45 9.03 43.05
CA HIS A 33 -27.33 9.06 44.51
C HIS A 33 -25.87 9.23 44.97
N ASN A 34 -25.66 10.36 45.63
CA ASN A 34 -24.46 10.81 46.29
C ASN A 34 -24.17 9.95 47.53
N ASN A 35 -23.01 9.29 47.62
CA ASN A 35 -22.37 9.09 48.91
C ASN A 35 -20.84 8.91 48.80
N SER A 36 -20.15 9.91 49.35
CA SER A 36 -18.83 9.89 49.99
C SER A 36 -17.65 9.19 49.29
N ILE A 37 -16.68 10.03 48.92
CA ILE A 37 -15.33 9.68 48.46
C ILE A 37 -14.62 8.84 49.53
N ASN A 38 -14.35 7.57 49.23
CA ASN A 38 -13.24 6.80 49.81
C ASN A 38 -12.26 6.43 48.69
N ASN A 39 -11.25 7.26 48.54
CA ASN A 39 -10.18 7.17 47.53
C ASN A 39 -9.13 6.10 47.89
N GLN A 40 -9.56 4.84 48.07
CA GLN A 40 -8.65 3.70 48.35
C GLN A 40 -9.01 2.37 47.65
N ASP A 41 -10.13 2.28 46.92
CA ASP A 41 -10.61 1.00 46.35
C ASP A 41 -10.45 0.83 44.82
N LEU A 42 -9.56 1.59 44.18
CA LEU A 42 -9.13 1.32 42.80
C LEU A 42 -8.01 0.26 42.72
N LYS A 43 -8.03 -0.72 43.63
CA LYS A 43 -7.34 -1.99 43.42
C LYS A 43 -8.03 -2.65 42.22
N ARG A 44 -7.47 -2.42 41.03
CA ARG A 44 -7.87 -3.05 39.76
C ARG A 44 -8.31 -4.48 40.07
N LYS A 45 -9.61 -4.79 39.89
CA LYS A 45 -10.15 -6.15 40.06
C LYS A 45 -9.19 -7.10 39.36
N ARG A 46 -8.45 -7.88 40.14
CA ARG A 46 -7.41 -8.77 39.62
C ARG A 46 -8.16 -9.88 38.90
N PHE A 47 -8.36 -9.72 37.58
CA PHE A 47 -8.97 -10.75 36.76
C PHE A 47 -8.19 -12.04 36.93
N HIS A 48 -8.88 -13.11 37.32
CA HIS A 48 -8.26 -14.40 37.50
C HIS A 48 -7.89 -14.97 36.12
N ARG A 49 -6.65 -15.43 35.97
CA ARG A 49 -6.23 -16.15 34.76
C ARG A 49 -6.85 -17.55 34.79
N HIS A 50 -7.33 -17.99 33.64
CA HIS A 50 -7.77 -19.38 33.48
C HIS A 50 -6.60 -20.34 33.64
N THR A 51 -6.86 -21.51 34.21
CA THR A 51 -5.87 -22.60 34.31
C THR A 51 -5.57 -23.18 32.93
N LEU A 52 -4.46 -23.92 32.80
CA LEU A 52 -4.11 -24.57 31.54
C LEU A 52 -5.19 -25.58 31.11
N GLU A 53 -5.72 -26.37 32.05
CA GLU A 53 -6.80 -27.33 31.80
C GLU A 53 -8.07 -26.64 31.28
N GLN A 54 -8.47 -25.52 31.89
CA GLN A 54 -9.60 -24.72 31.42
C GLN A 54 -9.39 -24.22 29.99
N ILE A 55 -8.19 -23.75 29.67
CA ILE A 55 -7.84 -23.30 28.32
C ILE A 55 -7.89 -24.46 27.33
N GLN A 56 -7.31 -25.61 27.67
CA GLN A 56 -7.28 -26.80 26.80
C GLN A 56 -8.67 -27.30 26.47
N GLU A 57 -9.56 -27.39 27.46
CA GLU A 57 -10.96 -27.78 27.25
C GLU A 57 -11.71 -26.76 26.38
N MET A 58 -11.54 -25.46 26.64
CA MET A 58 -12.13 -24.42 25.79
C MET A 58 -11.59 -24.47 24.35
N GLU A 59 -10.31 -24.76 24.16
CA GLU A 59 -9.69 -24.94 22.84
C GLU A 59 -10.18 -26.19 22.12
N ALA A 60 -10.34 -27.31 22.82
CA ALA A 60 -10.91 -28.54 22.28
C ALA A 60 -12.35 -28.31 21.82
N PHE A 61 -13.15 -27.60 22.63
CA PHE A 61 -14.52 -27.24 22.27
C PHE A 61 -14.57 -26.27 21.09
N PHE A 62 -13.68 -25.27 21.05
CA PHE A 62 -13.61 -24.28 19.97
C PHE A 62 -13.41 -24.90 18.58
N LYS A 63 -12.64 -25.99 18.48
CA LYS A 63 -12.44 -26.70 17.21
C LYS A 63 -13.74 -27.20 16.58
N GLN A 64 -14.74 -27.53 17.39
CA GLN A 64 -16.04 -28.04 16.95
C GLN A 64 -17.10 -26.93 16.92
N HIS A 65 -17.05 -26.00 17.87
CA HIS A 65 -18.03 -24.92 18.03
C HIS A 65 -17.36 -23.56 18.25
N PRO A 66 -16.87 -22.88 17.19
CA PRO A 66 -16.23 -21.55 17.32
C PRO A 66 -17.19 -20.44 17.80
N HIS A 67 -18.50 -20.67 17.64
CA HIS A 67 -19.59 -19.77 18.01
C HIS A 67 -20.60 -20.50 18.91
N PRO A 68 -20.24 -20.79 20.18
CA PRO A 68 -21.12 -21.51 21.08
C PRO A 68 -22.38 -20.69 21.39
N ASN A 69 -23.53 -21.36 21.39
CA ASN A 69 -24.81 -20.78 21.79
C ASN A 69 -24.91 -20.65 23.33
N ASN A 70 -26.02 -20.09 23.84
CA ASN A 70 -26.21 -19.89 25.29
C ASN A 70 -26.14 -21.20 26.10
N ASN A 71 -26.78 -22.26 25.61
CA ASN A 71 -26.84 -23.54 26.33
C ASN A 71 -25.46 -24.20 26.37
N GLN A 72 -24.75 -24.22 25.25
CA GLN A 72 -23.38 -24.73 25.16
C GLN A 72 -22.42 -23.95 26.06
N ARG A 73 -22.57 -22.62 26.14
CA ARG A 73 -21.76 -21.81 27.07
C ARG A 73 -22.03 -22.15 28.52
N LYS A 74 -23.29 -22.38 28.89
CA LYS A 74 -23.68 -22.75 30.25
C LYS A 74 -23.13 -24.13 30.63
N GLU A 75 -23.29 -25.11 29.75
CA GLU A 75 -22.76 -26.46 29.97
C GLU A 75 -21.24 -26.45 30.13
N LEU A 76 -20.53 -25.72 29.27
CA LEU A 76 -19.08 -25.58 29.35
C LEU A 76 -18.65 -24.80 30.61
N SER A 77 -19.42 -23.78 31.02
CA SER A 77 -19.13 -23.02 32.24
C SER A 77 -19.28 -23.88 33.49
N ASP A 78 -20.34 -24.68 33.55
CA ASP A 78 -20.62 -25.60 34.65
C ASP A 78 -19.51 -26.67 34.75
N LYS A 79 -19.07 -27.23 33.60
CA LYS A 79 -17.96 -28.19 33.53
C LYS A 79 -16.63 -27.61 34.04
N LEU A 80 -16.34 -26.35 33.73
CA LEU A 80 -15.05 -25.71 34.01
C LEU A 80 -15.01 -24.91 35.32
N GLY A 81 -16.14 -24.80 36.02
CA GLY A 81 -16.26 -23.95 37.21
C GLY A 81 -16.04 -22.47 36.91
N LEU A 82 -16.50 -22.01 35.74
CA LEU A 82 -16.36 -20.62 35.27
C LEU A 82 -17.73 -19.93 35.21
N GLU A 83 -17.74 -18.60 35.18
CA GLU A 83 -18.96 -17.86 34.85
C GLU A 83 -19.26 -17.97 33.34
N PRO A 84 -20.53 -18.15 32.91
CA PRO A 84 -20.89 -18.18 31.48
C PRO A 84 -20.36 -16.98 30.67
N LEU A 85 -20.23 -15.82 31.33
CA LEU A 85 -19.70 -14.61 30.72
C LEU A 85 -18.18 -14.70 30.42
N GLN A 86 -17.41 -15.36 31.29
CA GLN A 86 -15.99 -15.62 31.04
C GLN A 86 -15.80 -16.51 29.82
N VAL A 87 -16.62 -17.55 29.68
CA VAL A 87 -16.64 -18.41 28.49
C VAL A 87 -16.99 -17.58 27.25
N LYS A 88 -18.05 -16.74 27.30
CA LYS A 88 -18.39 -15.83 26.19
C LYS A 88 -17.20 -14.97 25.74
N PHE A 89 -16.54 -14.30 26.68
CA PHE A 89 -15.41 -13.43 26.37
C PHE A 89 -14.18 -14.19 25.89
N TRP A 90 -13.92 -15.38 26.44
CA TRP A 90 -12.83 -16.22 25.96
C TRP A 90 -13.02 -16.60 24.49
N PHE A 91 -14.22 -17.04 24.09
CA PHE A 91 -14.51 -17.39 22.69
C PHE A 91 -14.45 -16.17 21.77
N GLN A 92 -14.92 -15.01 22.23
CA GLN A 92 -14.77 -13.75 21.49
C GLN A 92 -13.30 -13.39 21.26
N ASN A 93 -12.50 -13.43 22.32
CA ASN A 93 -11.07 -13.14 22.26
C ASN A 93 -10.33 -14.15 21.39
N LYS A 94 -10.63 -15.45 21.49
CA LYS A 94 -10.01 -16.49 20.67
C LYS A 94 -10.25 -16.25 19.19
N ARG A 95 -11.47 -15.86 18.78
CA ARG A 95 -11.77 -15.51 17.39
C ARG A 95 -11.00 -14.28 16.92
N THR A 96 -10.96 -13.22 17.74
CA THR A 96 -10.19 -12.01 17.42
C THR A 96 -8.70 -12.34 17.26
N GLN A 97 -8.12 -13.10 18.19
CA GLN A 97 -6.72 -13.55 18.11
C GLN A 97 -6.45 -14.34 16.84
N LEU A 98 -7.32 -15.29 16.48
CA LEU A 98 -7.17 -16.08 15.26
C LEU A 98 -7.23 -15.21 14.01
N LYS A 99 -8.19 -14.28 13.94
CA LYS A 99 -8.33 -13.34 12.83
C LYS A 99 -7.06 -12.48 12.69
N THR A 100 -6.61 -11.88 13.79
CA THR A 100 -5.40 -11.05 13.79
C THR A 100 -4.14 -11.84 13.42
N TRP A 101 -3.98 -13.06 13.93
CA TRP A 101 -2.86 -13.92 13.55
C TRP A 101 -2.85 -14.21 12.05
N HIS A 102 -4.02 -14.57 11.51
CA HIS A 102 -4.16 -14.89 10.09
C HIS A 102 -3.91 -13.67 9.19
N GLU A 103 -4.40 -12.49 9.58
CA GLU A 103 -4.13 -11.23 8.87
C GLU A 103 -2.65 -10.86 8.88
N ARG A 104 -1.99 -10.98 10.04
CA ARG A 104 -0.53 -10.74 10.16
C ARG A 104 0.26 -11.71 9.28
N HIS A 105 -0.09 -12.99 9.31
CA HIS A 105 0.56 -14.00 8.48
C HIS A 105 0.37 -13.72 6.99
N LYS A 106 -0.85 -13.43 6.55
CA LYS A 106 -1.14 -13.02 5.16
C LYS A 106 -0.34 -11.79 4.74
N ASN A 107 -0.30 -10.75 5.59
CA ASN A 107 0.46 -9.53 5.32
C ASN A 107 1.96 -9.83 5.17
N SER A 108 2.52 -10.66 6.05
CA SER A 108 3.92 -11.09 5.98
C SER A 108 4.22 -11.82 4.66
N CYS A 109 3.36 -12.76 4.25
CA CYS A 109 3.48 -13.44 2.96
C CYS A 109 3.41 -12.46 1.78
N PHE A 110 2.43 -11.55 1.79
CA PHE A 110 2.29 -10.54 0.74
C PHE A 110 3.48 -9.58 0.66
N ARG A 111 4.06 -9.18 1.80
CA ARG A 111 5.28 -8.35 1.82
C ARG A 111 6.46 -9.08 1.20
N THR A 112 6.63 -10.36 1.54
CA THR A 112 7.70 -11.19 1.00
C THR A 112 7.58 -11.31 -0.52
N GLU A 113 6.37 -11.62 -1.02
CA GLU A 113 6.11 -11.72 -2.45
C GLU A 113 6.28 -10.37 -3.16
N ASN A 114 5.83 -9.27 -2.56
CA ASN A 114 6.01 -7.94 -3.13
C ASN A 114 7.50 -7.58 -3.26
N ASN A 115 8.31 -7.89 -2.25
CA ASN A 115 9.75 -7.69 -2.29
C ASN A 115 10.40 -8.53 -3.40
N LYS A 116 9.97 -9.79 -3.56
CA LYS A 116 10.42 -10.66 -4.65
C LYS A 116 10.07 -10.08 -6.02
N LEU A 117 8.82 -9.69 -6.22
CA LEU A 117 8.35 -9.07 -7.48
C LEU A 117 9.09 -7.76 -7.76
N ARG A 118 9.38 -6.95 -6.75
CA ARG A 118 10.19 -5.73 -6.91
C ARG A 118 11.62 -6.05 -7.33
N ALA A 119 12.25 -7.04 -6.71
CA ALA A 119 13.59 -7.48 -7.08
C ALA A 119 13.63 -8.03 -8.52
N GLU A 120 12.66 -8.85 -8.91
CA GLU A 120 12.52 -9.35 -10.28
C GLU A 120 12.24 -8.23 -11.28
N ASN A 121 11.37 -7.27 -10.94
CA ASN A 121 11.09 -6.10 -11.77
C ASN A 121 12.34 -5.24 -11.99
N MET A 122 13.12 -5.01 -10.94
CA MET A 122 14.40 -4.31 -11.01
C MET A 122 15.38 -5.06 -11.92
N ARG A 123 15.51 -6.37 -11.75
CA ARG A 123 16.38 -7.21 -12.58
C ARG A 123 15.96 -7.16 -14.05
N CYS A 124 14.67 -7.23 -14.35
CA CYS A 124 14.14 -7.14 -15.70
C CYS A 124 14.36 -5.75 -16.31
N LYS A 125 14.13 -4.68 -15.55
CA LYS A 125 14.41 -3.31 -15.97
C LYS A 125 15.89 -3.10 -16.28
N GLU A 126 16.78 -3.58 -15.43
CA GLU A 126 18.22 -3.53 -15.66
C GLU A 126 18.63 -4.32 -16.90
N ALA A 127 18.13 -5.56 -17.03
CA ALA A 127 18.40 -6.39 -18.20
C ALA A 127 17.92 -5.71 -19.51
N LEU A 128 16.76 -5.06 -19.49
CA LEU A 128 16.24 -4.29 -20.63
C LEU A 128 17.09 -3.04 -20.90
N SER A 129 17.48 -2.31 -19.86
CA SER A 129 18.35 -1.13 -19.97
C SER A 129 19.72 -1.48 -20.58
N ASN A 130 20.27 -2.64 -20.21
CA ASN A 130 21.57 -3.12 -20.67
C ASN A 130 21.50 -3.96 -21.95
N ALA A 131 20.29 -4.23 -22.47
CA ALA A 131 20.12 -5.03 -23.68
C ALA A 131 20.72 -4.30 -24.88
N ARG A 132 21.54 -4.99 -25.67
CA ARG A 132 22.18 -4.45 -26.88
C ARG A 132 21.87 -5.33 -28.07
N CYS A 133 21.69 -4.71 -29.23
CA CYS A 133 21.49 -5.41 -30.50
C CYS A 133 22.75 -6.20 -30.86
N ARG A 134 22.62 -7.51 -31.08
CA ARG A 134 23.75 -8.39 -31.43
C ARG A 134 24.41 -8.05 -32.78
N ALA A 135 23.65 -7.46 -33.71
CA ALA A 135 24.15 -7.16 -35.05
C ALA A 135 24.90 -5.81 -35.16
N CYS A 136 24.56 -4.81 -34.33
CA CYS A 136 25.14 -3.47 -34.45
C CYS A 136 25.62 -2.85 -33.12
N GLY A 137 25.48 -3.55 -31.99
CA GLY A 137 25.97 -3.12 -30.69
C GLY A 137 25.23 -1.93 -30.05
N ARG A 138 24.21 -1.36 -30.71
CA ARG A 138 23.39 -0.27 -30.15
C ARG A 138 22.49 -0.80 -29.04
N ALA A 139 22.27 0.02 -28.01
CA ALA A 139 21.32 -0.28 -26.94
C ALA A 139 19.92 -0.48 -27.53
N ILE A 140 19.17 -1.45 -27.02
CA ILE A 140 17.78 -1.66 -27.36
C ILE A 140 16.99 -0.63 -26.54
N ALA A 141 16.54 0.44 -27.18
CA ALA A 141 15.74 1.48 -26.54
C ALA A 141 14.33 0.94 -26.24
N VAL A 142 14.19 0.12 -25.20
CA VAL A 142 12.88 -0.12 -24.58
C VAL A 142 12.66 1.03 -23.61
N ALA A 143 12.24 2.17 -24.15
CA ALA A 143 11.99 3.37 -23.37
C ALA A 143 10.94 3.07 -22.30
N GLN A 144 11.33 3.13 -21.03
CA GLN A 144 10.38 3.56 -20.01
C GLN A 144 10.12 5.04 -20.29
N MET A 145 9.12 5.32 -21.11
CA MET A 145 8.69 6.68 -21.38
C MET A 145 8.30 7.31 -20.04
N SER A 146 8.92 8.43 -19.70
CA SER A 146 8.45 9.22 -18.56
C SER A 146 7.02 9.71 -18.84
N SER A 147 6.21 9.92 -17.80
CA SER A 147 4.84 10.45 -17.95
C SER A 147 4.83 11.77 -18.76
N ASN A 148 5.85 12.61 -18.54
CA ASN A 148 6.05 13.86 -19.28
C ASN A 148 6.35 13.61 -20.78
N GLU A 149 7.21 12.64 -21.09
CA GLU A 149 7.53 12.24 -22.46
C GLU A 149 6.32 11.65 -23.20
N HIS A 150 5.44 10.93 -22.50
CA HIS A 150 4.18 10.47 -23.06
C HIS A 150 3.23 11.62 -23.39
N CYS A 151 3.07 12.58 -22.45
CA CYS A 151 2.23 13.75 -22.66
C CYS A 151 2.70 14.58 -23.86
N LEU A 152 4.00 14.86 -23.95
CA LEU A 152 4.60 15.59 -25.06
C LEU A 152 4.43 14.88 -26.40
N ARG A 153 4.44 13.53 -26.44
CA ARG A 153 4.17 12.78 -27.68
C ARG A 153 2.72 12.89 -28.12
N VAL A 154 1.77 12.87 -27.17
CA VAL A 154 0.34 13.06 -27.46
C VAL A 154 0.09 14.48 -27.96
N GLU A 155 0.65 15.50 -27.30
CA GLU A 155 0.52 16.90 -27.72
C GLU A 155 1.13 17.14 -29.12
N ASN A 156 2.33 16.60 -29.37
CA ASN A 156 2.94 16.69 -30.71
C ASN A 156 2.09 16.02 -31.79
N ALA A 157 1.41 14.91 -31.49
CA ALA A 157 0.51 14.27 -32.43
C ALA A 157 -0.72 15.15 -32.74
N GLN A 158 -1.31 15.76 -31.70
CA GLN A 158 -2.44 16.68 -31.85
C GLN A 158 -2.06 17.93 -32.64
N LEU A 159 -0.90 18.52 -32.37
CA LEU A 159 -0.41 19.68 -33.12
C LEU A 159 -0.16 19.34 -34.59
N ARG A 160 0.34 18.15 -34.91
CA ARG A 160 0.51 17.69 -36.30
C ARG A 160 -0.83 17.58 -37.03
N GLU A 161 -1.84 17.02 -36.38
CA GLU A 161 -3.19 16.94 -36.94
C GLU A 161 -3.79 18.33 -37.17
N GLN A 162 -3.58 19.27 -36.24
CA GLN A 162 -4.01 20.66 -36.40
C GLN A 162 -3.30 21.36 -37.56
N ILE A 163 -1.99 21.15 -37.71
CA ILE A 163 -1.23 21.67 -38.85
C ILE A 163 -1.78 21.12 -40.16
N GLU A 164 -2.03 19.81 -40.23
CA GLU A 164 -2.58 19.16 -41.42
C GLU A 164 -3.99 19.66 -41.76
N TYR A 165 -4.84 19.86 -40.75
CA TYR A 165 -6.17 20.43 -40.90
C TYR A 165 -6.12 21.86 -41.45
N VAL A 166 -5.28 22.73 -40.86
CA VAL A 166 -5.12 24.12 -41.30
C VAL A 166 -4.51 24.16 -42.70
N ALA A 167 -3.49 23.35 -42.99
CA ALA A 167 -2.91 23.24 -44.32
C ALA A 167 -3.95 22.81 -45.37
N THR A 168 -4.85 21.89 -45.01
CA THR A 168 -5.95 21.45 -45.86
C THR A 168 -6.97 22.56 -46.11
N ILE A 169 -7.31 23.35 -45.09
CA ILE A 169 -8.19 24.52 -45.26
C ILE A 169 -7.51 25.57 -46.13
N LEU A 170 -6.25 25.91 -45.86
CA LEU A 170 -5.48 26.86 -46.65
C LEU A 170 -5.38 26.42 -48.11
N ALA A 171 -5.15 25.13 -48.39
CA ALA A 171 -5.14 24.60 -49.74
C ALA A 171 -6.50 24.75 -50.47
N LYS A 172 -7.62 24.72 -49.73
CA LYS A 172 -8.97 24.95 -50.27
C LYS A 172 -9.25 26.43 -50.54
N PHE A 173 -8.69 27.35 -49.75
CA PHE A 173 -8.90 28.79 -49.90
C PHE A 173 -7.87 29.46 -50.83
N VAL A 174 -6.64 28.99 -50.87
CA VAL A 174 -5.53 29.51 -51.70
C VAL A 174 -5.50 28.80 -53.05
N GLY A 175 -6.67 28.60 -53.68
CA GLY A 175 -6.80 27.86 -54.95
C GLY A 175 -5.70 28.23 -55.94
N LYS A 176 -4.80 27.27 -56.22
CA LYS A 176 -3.78 27.25 -57.29
C LYS A 176 -3.35 28.64 -57.81
N SER A 177 -2.32 29.23 -57.21
CA SER A 177 -1.27 29.94 -57.95
C SER A 177 -0.07 30.22 -57.05
N LEU A 178 0.80 29.22 -56.89
CA LEU A 178 2.27 29.36 -56.78
C LEU A 178 2.86 28.02 -57.23
N ALA A 179 2.69 27.71 -58.51
CA ALA A 179 3.63 26.85 -59.20
C ALA A 179 4.81 27.75 -59.61
N ASP A 180 5.80 27.87 -58.72
CA ASP A 180 7.23 27.96 -59.04
C ASP A 180 7.99 28.35 -57.78
N GLU A 181 8.32 27.35 -56.94
CA GLU A 181 9.67 27.25 -56.41
C GLU A 181 9.90 25.82 -55.92
N ALA A 182 10.62 25.06 -56.73
CA ALA A 182 11.11 23.76 -56.38
C ALA A 182 12.15 23.90 -55.26
N ILE A 183 11.75 23.67 -54.01
CA ILE A 183 12.70 23.37 -52.94
C ILE A 183 12.92 21.86 -52.92
N THR A 184 13.94 21.46 -53.67
CA THR A 184 14.56 20.14 -53.57
C THR A 184 15.02 19.87 -52.13
N PRO A 185 14.93 18.62 -51.62
CA PRO A 185 15.55 18.29 -50.34
C PRO A 185 17.04 18.04 -50.56
N SER A 186 17.85 19.11 -50.55
CA SER A 186 19.29 18.99 -50.48
C SER A 186 19.73 18.67 -49.05
N SER A 187 20.41 17.54 -48.92
CA SER A 187 21.28 17.08 -47.85
C SER A 187 22.14 18.15 -47.16
N THR A 188 22.36 17.92 -45.85
CA THR A 188 23.45 18.44 -44.99
C THR A 188 23.27 19.92 -44.60
N THR A 189 23.02 20.29 -43.34
CA THR A 189 23.99 20.31 -42.23
C THR A 189 23.28 20.44 -40.87
N SER A 190 23.78 19.75 -39.85
CA SER A 190 23.42 19.96 -38.43
C SER A 190 23.70 21.41 -38.00
N PRO A 191 22.83 22.06 -37.21
CA PRO A 191 23.24 23.21 -36.41
C PRO A 191 23.77 22.71 -35.06
N THR A 192 25.07 22.89 -34.86
CA THR A 192 25.70 22.91 -33.54
C THR A 192 24.95 23.91 -32.67
N ILE A 193 24.31 23.44 -31.60
CA ILE A 193 23.76 24.33 -30.57
C ILE A 193 24.93 24.78 -29.71
N ASP A 194 25.27 26.07 -29.80
CA ASP A 194 26.21 26.74 -28.92
C ASP A 194 25.77 26.59 -27.46
N THR A 195 26.61 25.92 -26.67
CA THR A 195 26.43 25.65 -25.24
C THR A 195 26.63 26.88 -24.33
N GLU A 196 26.57 28.10 -24.87
CA GLU A 196 26.90 29.32 -24.11
C GLU A 196 25.69 29.97 -23.40
N VAL A 197 24.44 29.61 -23.74
CA VAL A 197 23.25 30.28 -23.17
C VAL A 197 22.72 29.62 -21.89
N VAL A 198 23.03 28.34 -21.63
CA VAL A 198 22.53 27.62 -20.43
C VAL A 198 23.34 27.94 -19.16
N ARG A 199 24.53 28.55 -19.28
CA ARG A 199 25.38 28.87 -18.12
C ARG A 199 24.89 30.10 -17.33
N ASN A 200 24.06 30.97 -17.91
CA ASN A 200 23.64 32.23 -17.27
C ASN A 200 22.35 32.18 -16.42
N LEU A 201 21.74 31.00 -16.25
CA LEU A 201 20.58 30.84 -15.34
C LEU A 201 20.93 30.18 -13.99
N LYS A 202 22.19 29.77 -13.77
CA LYS A 202 22.62 29.14 -12.50
C LYS A 202 23.27 30.10 -11.50
N GLY A 203 23.36 31.39 -11.82
CA GLY A 203 24.03 32.41 -11.01
C GLY A 203 23.13 33.28 -10.11
N LYS A 204 21.80 33.10 -10.11
CA LYS A 204 20.85 33.97 -9.39
C LYS A 204 20.08 33.32 -8.23
N GLN A 205 20.56 32.21 -7.67
CA GLN A 205 19.99 31.61 -6.45
C GLN A 205 21.01 31.40 -5.31
N LYS A 206 22.14 32.13 -5.34
CA LYS A 206 23.03 32.28 -4.19
C LYS A 206 23.25 33.76 -3.96
N ASN A 207 22.31 34.40 -3.27
CA ASN A 207 22.47 35.60 -2.44
C ASN A 207 21.07 36.07 -2.07
N GLU A 208 20.56 35.52 -0.97
CA GLU A 208 19.57 36.12 -0.08
C GLU A 208 19.54 35.19 1.14
N GLU A 209 20.49 35.44 2.04
CA GLU A 209 20.23 35.42 3.49
C GLU A 209 19.09 36.40 3.81
#